data_AF-A0A060BI26-F1
#
_entry.id   AF-A0A060BI26-F1
#
_cell.length_a   1.000
_cell.length_b   1.000
_cell.length_c   1.000
_cell.angle_alpha   90.00
_cell.angle_beta   90.00
_cell.angle_gamma   90.00
#
_symmetry.space_group_name_H-M   'P 1'
#
loop_
_entity.id
_entity.type
_entity.pdbx_description
1 polymer ?
#
loop_
_entity_poly.entity_id
_entity_poly.type
_entity_poly.pdbx_seq_one_letter_code
_entity_poly.pdbx_strand_id
1 'polypeptide(L)'
;MGLSDASRAFTALHSDGDALGVIESGALLRHEPQGSDADAAILVSTAPSDRAQRMLGFGAALTQSAAVALLALDRPQRDRLLADLFSPERMGLNVVRVPIGASDFATRAYT
;
A
#
# COMPACT_ATOMS: atom_id res chain seq x y z
N MET A 1 3.32 37.02 9.52
CA MET A 1 4.25 35.95 9.07
C MET A 1 3.43 35.05 8.15
N GLY A 2 3.51 35.32 6.84
CA GLY A 2 2.49 34.95 5.86
C GLY A 2 2.68 33.57 5.27
N LEU A 3 1.58 32.96 4.85
CA LEU A 3 1.41 31.65 4.20
C LEU A 3 2.11 31.50 2.82
N SER A 4 3.19 32.23 2.54
CA SER A 4 3.80 32.31 1.20
C SER A 4 4.88 31.27 0.91
N ASP A 5 5.10 30.30 1.81
CA ASP A 5 6.28 29.40 1.77
C ASP A 5 5.95 27.91 1.54
N ALA A 6 4.67 27.55 1.47
CA ALA A 6 4.24 26.18 1.19
C ALA A 6 4.31 25.92 -0.33
N SER A 7 5.11 24.94 -0.77
CA SER A 7 5.23 24.63 -2.20
C SER A 7 4.25 23.57 -2.68
N ARG A 8 3.94 22.57 -1.84
CA ARG A 8 3.10 21.40 -2.14
C ARG A 8 2.56 20.78 -0.85
N ALA A 9 1.39 20.14 -0.88
CA ALA A 9 0.89 19.31 0.21
C ALA A 9 1.38 17.85 0.06
N PHE A 10 1.44 17.10 1.16
CA PHE A 10 1.67 15.66 1.15
C PHE A 10 0.65 14.93 2.02
N THR A 11 0.47 13.65 1.72
CA THR A 11 -0.21 12.67 2.57
C THR A 11 0.72 11.48 2.75
N ALA A 12 0.96 11.09 3.99
CA ALA A 12 1.77 9.93 4.34
C ALA A 12 0.92 8.87 5.03
N LEU A 13 1.14 7.61 4.65
CA LEU A 13 0.59 6.45 5.33
C LEU A 13 1.71 5.80 6.16
N HIS A 14 1.50 5.72 7.47
CA HIS A 14 2.46 5.16 8.42
C HIS A 14 1.89 3.91 9.10
N SER A 15 2.73 2.91 9.30
CA SER A 15 2.45 1.72 10.11
C SER A 15 3.73 1.27 10.79
N ASP A 16 3.67 1.00 12.09
CA ASP A 16 4.75 0.52 12.92
C ASP A 16 4.26 -0.62 13.84
N GLY A 17 5.04 -0.96 14.87
CA GLY A 17 4.69 -2.03 15.81
C GLY A 17 3.49 -1.72 16.72
N ASP A 18 3.18 -0.43 16.92
CA ASP A 18 2.15 0.06 17.83
C ASP A 18 0.91 0.59 17.09
N ALA A 19 1.06 1.02 15.84
CA ALA A 19 0.02 1.65 15.04
C ALA A 19 -0.02 1.13 13.60
N LEU A 20 -1.23 0.90 13.08
CA LEU A 20 -1.44 0.47 11.70
C LEU A 20 -2.27 1.50 10.94
N GLY A 21 -1.81 1.88 9.75
CA GLY A 21 -2.55 2.70 8.80
C GLY A 21 -2.82 4.14 9.24
N VAL A 22 -1.93 4.74 10.01
CA VAL A 22 -2.04 6.15 10.42
C VAL A 22 -1.82 7.04 9.21
N ILE A 23 -2.77 7.94 8.95
CA ILE A 23 -2.67 8.92 7.85
C ILE A 23 -2.27 10.27 8.44
N GLU A 24 -1.12 10.77 7.98
CA GLU A 24 -0.64 12.12 8.27
C GLU A 24 -0.76 12.98 7.01
N SER A 25 -1.11 14.25 7.16
CA SER A 25 -1.11 15.22 6.07
C SER A 25 -0.38 16.47 6.50
N GLY A 26 0.40 17.04 5.59
CA GLY A 26 1.22 18.20 5.88
C GLY A 26 1.58 19.00 4.63
N ALA A 27 2.44 19.99 4.82
CA ALA A 27 2.96 20.83 3.75
C ALA A 27 4.46 20.62 3.59
N LEU A 28 4.90 20.52 2.35
CA LEU A 28 6.30 20.55 1.96
C LEU A 28 6.76 22.00 1.86
N LEU A 29 7.83 22.30 2.58
CA LEU A 29 8.55 23.56 2.45
C LEU A 29 9.39 23.54 1.18
N ARG A 30 9.61 24.71 0.58
CA ARG A 30 10.64 24.83 -0.45
C ARG A 30 11.98 24.58 0.20
N HIS A 31 12.75 23.64 -0.34
CA HIS A 31 14.15 23.52 0.02
C HIS A 31 14.92 24.58 -0.75
N GLU A 32 15.45 25.58 -0.04
CA GLU A 32 16.45 26.51 -0.58
C GLU A 32 17.83 25.90 -0.28
N PRO A 33 18.64 25.56 -1.30
CA PRO A 33 19.95 24.96 -1.07
C PRO A 33 20.87 25.98 -0.38
N GLN A 34 21.03 25.85 0.93
CA GLN A 34 22.09 26.51 1.69
C GLN A 34 23.33 25.62 1.65
N GLY A 35 24.53 26.23 1.54
CA GLY A 35 25.80 25.56 1.25
C GLY A 35 26.01 24.23 2.00
N SER A 36 26.59 23.25 1.30
CA SER A 36 26.71 21.82 1.66
C SER A 36 25.52 21.28 2.47
N ASP A 37 24.63 20.54 1.82
CA ASP A 37 23.62 19.63 2.41
C ASP A 37 24.18 18.57 3.39
N ALA A 38 25.42 18.73 3.86
CA ALA A 38 26.13 17.84 4.75
C ALA A 38 25.51 17.69 6.16
N ASP A 39 24.61 18.60 6.55
CA ASP A 39 23.88 18.53 7.83
C ASP A 39 22.54 17.75 7.72
N ALA A 40 22.05 17.45 6.52
CA ALA A 40 20.91 16.55 6.35
C ALA A 40 21.40 15.10 6.49
N ALA A 41 21.00 14.42 7.57
CA ALA A 41 21.41 13.03 7.81
C ALA A 41 21.00 12.07 6.67
N ILE A 42 19.94 12.39 5.89
CA ILE A 42 19.46 11.62 4.73
C ILE A 42 18.84 12.57 3.69
N LEU A 43 19.33 12.53 2.45
CA LEU A 43 18.73 13.21 1.29
C LEU A 43 18.14 12.18 0.32
N VAL A 44 16.85 12.31 0.01
CA VAL A 44 16.15 11.51 -1.01
C VAL A 44 15.75 12.42 -2.18
N SER A 45 16.26 12.13 -3.37
CA SER A 45 15.98 12.89 -4.59
C SER A 45 15.25 12.02 -5.61
N THR A 46 14.32 12.62 -6.37
CA THR A 46 13.57 11.95 -7.44
C THR A 46 13.77 12.67 -8.77
N ALA A 47 13.92 11.92 -9.85
CA ALA A 47 14.06 12.45 -11.21
C ALA A 47 12.91 11.93 -12.08
N PRO A 48 11.82 12.69 -12.28
CA PRO A 48 10.63 12.23 -13.01
C PRO A 48 10.87 11.81 -14.47
N SER A 49 11.97 12.28 -15.07
CA SER A 49 12.39 11.91 -16.42
C SER A 49 13.02 10.51 -16.49
N ASP A 50 13.50 9.98 -15.36
CA ASP A 50 14.10 8.66 -15.28
C ASP A 50 13.01 7.62 -14.99
N ARG A 51 12.60 6.87 -16.02
CA ARG A 51 11.45 5.95 -15.95
C ARG A 51 11.92 4.50 -16.03
N ALA A 52 11.47 3.70 -15.07
CA ALA A 52 11.65 2.25 -15.05
C ALA A 52 10.39 1.52 -15.56
N GLN A 53 10.13 0.32 -15.04
CA GLN A 53 9.00 -0.51 -15.46
C GLN A 53 7.63 0.12 -15.14
N ARG A 54 6.62 -0.24 -15.96
CA ARG A 54 5.22 -0.03 -15.59
C ARG A 54 4.81 -1.10 -14.58
N MET A 55 4.12 -0.69 -13.52
CA MET A 55 3.55 -1.61 -12.55
C MET A 55 2.25 -2.20 -13.10
N LEU A 56 2.14 -3.54 -13.10
CA LEU A 56 0.90 -4.23 -13.48
C LEU A 56 -0.18 -4.05 -12.41
N GLY A 57 0.19 -4.24 -11.15
CA GLY A 57 -0.71 -4.18 -10.02
C GLY A 57 -0.13 -4.84 -8.78
N PHE A 58 -0.93 -4.86 -7.71
CA PHE A 58 -0.60 -5.41 -6.42
C PHE A 58 -1.76 -6.26 -5.92
N GLY A 59 -1.46 -7.31 -5.16
CA GLY A 59 -2.43 -8.36 -4.92
C GLY A 59 -2.06 -9.34 -3.84
N ALA A 60 -2.95 -10.33 -3.67
CA ALA A 60 -2.79 -11.44 -2.74
C ALA A 60 -3.14 -12.77 -3.44
N ALA A 61 -2.86 -13.89 -2.77
CA ALA A 61 -3.24 -15.22 -3.27
C ALA A 61 -4.57 -15.66 -2.68
N LEU A 62 -5.50 -16.12 -3.52
CA LEU A 62 -6.72 -16.80 -3.09
C LEU A 62 -6.48 -18.31 -3.11
N THR A 63 -5.84 -18.80 -2.05
CA THR A 63 -5.62 -20.24 -1.82
C THR A 63 -6.87 -20.91 -1.26
N GLN A 64 -6.88 -22.25 -1.18
CA GLN A 64 -8.01 -22.97 -0.57
C GLN A 64 -8.15 -22.60 0.91
N SER A 65 -7.07 -22.51 1.69
CA SER A 65 -7.13 -22.01 3.08
C SER A 65 -7.72 -20.59 3.17
N ALA A 66 -7.34 -19.68 2.27
CA ALA A 66 -7.90 -18.33 2.24
C ALA A 66 -9.40 -18.34 1.91
N ALA A 67 -9.83 -19.18 0.96
CA ALA A 67 -11.24 -19.36 0.63
C ALA A 67 -12.04 -19.93 1.79
N VAL A 68 -11.50 -20.92 2.51
CA VAL A 68 -12.14 -21.48 3.72
C VAL A 68 -12.29 -20.41 4.80
N ALA A 69 -11.24 -19.63 5.08
CA ALA A 69 -11.31 -18.54 6.06
C ALA A 69 -12.34 -17.48 5.66
N LEU A 70 -12.37 -17.10 4.38
CA LEU A 70 -13.33 -16.13 3.84
C LEU A 70 -14.78 -16.62 3.94
N LEU A 71 -15.02 -17.91 3.68
CA LEU A 71 -16.34 -18.52 3.74
C LEU A 71 -16.80 -18.84 5.17
N ALA A 72 -15.89 -18.87 6.15
CA ALA A 72 -16.22 -18.99 7.57
C ALA A 72 -16.83 -17.71 8.16
N LEU A 73 -16.63 -16.56 7.50
CA LEU A 73 -17.27 -15.30 7.87
C LEU A 73 -18.75 -15.29 7.47
N ASP A 74 -19.57 -14.59 8.26
CA ASP A 74 -20.93 -14.29 7.83
C ASP A 74 -20.92 -13.37 6.59
N ARG A 75 -22.06 -13.29 5.90
CA ARG A 75 -22.14 -12.51 4.66
C ARG A 75 -21.76 -11.03 4.85
N PRO A 76 -22.31 -10.29 5.83
CA PRO A 76 -21.91 -8.91 6.06
C PRO A 76 -20.41 -8.72 6.32
N GLN A 77 -19.78 -9.57 7.13
CA GLN A 77 -18.35 -9.51 7.42
C GLN A 77 -17.51 -9.80 6.18
N ARG A 78 -17.88 -10.82 5.41
CA ARG A 78 -17.21 -11.19 4.17
C ARG A 78 -17.29 -10.06 3.14
N ASP A 79 -18.47 -9.48 2.95
CA ASP A 79 -18.69 -8.39 1.98
C ASP A 79 -17.87 -7.15 2.38
N ARG A 80 -17.80 -6.83 3.68
CA ARG A 80 -16.95 -5.75 4.20
C ARG A 80 -15.47 -6.02 3.98
N LEU A 81 -14.98 -7.23 4.27
CA LEU A 81 -13.58 -7.60 4.06
C LEU A 81 -13.20 -7.52 2.57
N LEU A 82 -14.07 -8.01 1.67
CA LEU A 82 -13.84 -7.93 0.24
C LEU A 82 -13.84 -6.48 -0.25
N ALA A 83 -14.72 -5.62 0.29
CA ALA A 83 -14.66 -4.18 0.01
C ALA A 83 -13.35 -3.57 0.50
N ASP A 84 -12.94 -3.81 1.75
CA ASP A 84 -11.70 -3.27 2.30
C ASP A 84 -10.46 -3.67 1.48
N LEU A 85 -10.44 -4.90 0.94
CA LEU A 85 -9.34 -5.40 0.10
C LEU A 85 -9.37 -4.87 -1.34
N PHE A 86 -10.54 -4.87 -2.00
CA PHE A 86 -10.62 -4.72 -3.45
C PHE A 86 -11.30 -3.43 -3.94
N SER A 87 -12.00 -2.67 -3.08
CA SER A 87 -12.56 -1.38 -3.48
C SER A 87 -11.44 -0.38 -3.79
N PRO A 88 -11.59 0.42 -4.87
CA PRO A 88 -10.61 1.46 -5.21
C PRO A 88 -10.57 2.60 -4.18
N GLU A 89 -11.59 2.76 -3.34
CA GLU A 89 -11.64 3.71 -2.22
C GLU A 89 -10.96 3.18 -0.94
N ARG A 90 -10.48 1.93 -0.96
CA ARG A 90 -9.82 1.23 0.16
C ARG A 90 -8.42 0.78 -0.26
N MET A 91 -8.03 -0.48 -0.03
CA MET A 91 -6.70 -0.97 -0.41
C MET A 91 -6.51 -1.10 -1.92
N GLY A 92 -7.61 -1.25 -2.69
CA GLY A 92 -7.56 -1.27 -4.15
C GLY A 92 -6.70 -2.38 -4.75
N LEU A 93 -6.63 -3.55 -4.10
CA LEU A 93 -5.95 -4.70 -4.69
C LEU A 93 -6.58 -5.03 -6.06
N ASN A 94 -5.73 -5.21 -7.06
CA ASN A 94 -6.18 -5.38 -8.45
C ASN A 94 -5.57 -6.61 -9.13
N VAL A 95 -4.82 -7.42 -8.39
CA VAL A 95 -4.28 -8.71 -8.83
C VAL A 95 -4.66 -9.80 -7.82
N VAL A 96 -5.04 -10.97 -8.30
CA VAL A 96 -5.25 -12.16 -7.47
C VAL A 96 -4.49 -13.32 -8.08
N ARG A 97 -3.65 -13.99 -7.28
CA ARG A 97 -3.02 -15.26 -7.67
C ARG A 97 -3.91 -16.43 -7.24
N VAL A 98 -4.27 -17.28 -8.19
CA VAL A 98 -5.07 -18.49 -7.95
C VAL A 98 -4.23 -19.73 -8.30
N PRO A 99 -4.02 -20.68 -7.36
CA PRO A 99 -3.36 -21.94 -7.67
C PRO A 99 -4.16 -22.79 -8.67
N ILE A 100 -3.46 -23.49 -9.57
CA ILE A 100 -4.01 -24.59 -10.38
C ILE A 100 -3.63 -25.89 -9.67
N GLY A 101 -4.62 -26.72 -9.32
CA GLY A 101 -4.42 -27.87 -8.44
C GLY A 101 -4.25 -27.46 -6.97
N ALA A 102 -3.72 -28.36 -6.15
CA ALA A 102 -3.42 -28.08 -4.76
C ALA A 102 -2.14 -27.24 -4.61
N SER A 103 -2.20 -26.20 -3.77
CA SER A 103 -1.03 -25.62 -3.12
C SER A 103 -0.74 -26.33 -1.79
N ASP A 104 0.36 -25.98 -1.13
CA ASP A 104 0.62 -26.30 0.29
C ASP A 104 -0.48 -25.76 1.24
N PHE A 105 -1.19 -24.70 0.86
CA PHE A 105 -2.40 -24.19 1.53
C PHE A 105 -3.70 -24.90 1.12
N ALA A 106 -3.63 -26.16 0.67
CA ALA A 106 -4.79 -27.00 0.40
C ALA A 106 -5.08 -27.93 1.57
N THR A 107 -6.35 -28.31 1.78
CA THR A 107 -6.72 -29.25 2.86
C THR A 107 -6.32 -30.70 2.57
N ARG A 108 -6.01 -30.99 1.31
CA ARG A 108 -5.49 -32.27 0.81
C ARG A 108 -4.75 -32.05 -0.51
N ALA A 109 -3.90 -33.00 -0.88
CA ALA A 109 -3.29 -33.02 -2.21
C ALA A 109 -4.32 -33.39 -3.28
N TYR A 110 -4.29 -32.68 -4.40
CA TYR A 110 -5.03 -32.94 -5.64
C TYR A 110 -4.38 -32.21 -6.81
N THR A 111 -4.74 -32.58 -8.03
CA THR A 111 -4.28 -31.94 -9.29
C THR A 111 -5.47 -31.53 -10.13
#